data_AF-A0A5E4FJ75-F1
#
_entry.id   AF-A0A5E4FJ75-F1
#
_cell.length_a   1.000
_cell.length_b   1.000
_cell.length_c   1.000
_cell.angle_alpha   90.00
_cell.angle_beta   90.00
_cell.angle_gamma   90.00
#
_symmetry.space_group_name_H-M   'P 1'
#
loop_
_entity.id
_entity.type
_entity.pdbx_description
1 polymer ?
#
loop_
_entity_poly.entity_id
_entity_poly.type
_entity_poly.pdbx_seq_one_letter_code
_entity_poly.pdbx_strand_id
1 'polypeptide(L)'
;MALPKVKLIFTLFFLQALLTSTTSIQAAPANSDLFREYIGAEFVNVKFSDVPINPNTMTPQALPPTNGKFNVFWDSDNLRPSQVSSIKNQHSNVKVALSPGGDSVNSGSAYLKPSSIDLWVSNAVSSLTSIIPQYNLDGIDNDYKHFRADTIPFSECIGRLITTLKNTGVISFASIAPFDDDQVQSHYLALWKSYGHLIDYVNFQFYTYDQGTTMAQFIDYFKPQSSNQLQCEQKLHGIFVWSADDSKKVGFHYEKQSQALLTK
;
A
#
# COMPACT_ATOMS: atom_id res chain seq x y z
N MET A 1 -20.91 19.72 58.00
CA MET A 1 -21.72 18.64 57.37
C MET A 1 -20.81 17.81 56.48
N ALA A 2 -20.97 16.49 56.42
CA ALA A 2 -20.19 15.62 55.54
C ALA A 2 -21.00 15.23 54.31
N LEU A 3 -20.40 15.28 53.11
CA LEU A 3 -21.01 14.71 51.91
C LEU A 3 -20.98 13.16 52.00
N PRO A 4 -22.05 12.45 51.60
CA PRO A 4 -22.11 11.00 51.69
C PRO A 4 -21.17 10.35 50.66
N LYS A 5 -20.06 9.79 51.14
CA LYS A 5 -19.00 9.14 50.34
C LYS A 5 -19.51 8.13 49.31
N VAL A 6 -20.66 7.50 49.56
CA VAL A 6 -21.30 6.49 48.69
C VAL A 6 -21.57 7.02 47.27
N LYS A 7 -21.98 8.30 47.10
CA LYS A 7 -22.29 8.83 45.76
C LYS A 7 -21.07 9.01 44.86
N LEU A 8 -19.87 9.16 45.41
CA LEU A 8 -18.65 9.34 44.61
C LEU A 8 -18.20 8.02 43.95
N ILE A 9 -18.43 6.89 44.62
CA ILE A 9 -18.00 5.57 44.17
C ILE A 9 -18.77 5.12 42.91
N PHE A 10 -20.10 5.32 42.89
CA PHE A 10 -20.92 4.96 41.73
C PHE A 10 -20.59 5.75 40.45
N THR A 11 -20.17 7.01 40.58
CA THR A 11 -19.75 7.82 39.42
C THR A 11 -18.44 7.32 38.81
N LEU A 12 -17.50 6.80 39.61
CA LEU A 12 -16.25 6.22 39.08
C LEU A 12 -16.51 4.94 38.27
N PHE A 13 -17.38 4.05 38.74
CA PHE A 13 -17.66 2.78 38.05
C PHE A 13 -18.25 2.97 36.64
N PHE A 14 -19.13 3.96 36.45
CA PHE A 14 -19.64 4.26 35.10
C PHE A 14 -18.59 4.89 34.18
N LEU A 15 -17.64 5.66 34.72
CA LEU A 15 -16.55 6.24 33.92
C LEU A 15 -15.53 5.17 33.49
N GLN A 16 -15.29 4.18 34.33
CA GLN A 16 -14.36 3.07 34.05
C GLN A 16 -14.91 2.11 32.99
N ALA A 17 -16.24 1.93 32.93
CA ALA A 17 -16.92 1.14 31.89
C ALA A 17 -16.87 1.75 30.47
N LEU A 18 -16.52 3.04 30.34
CA LEU A 18 -16.38 3.71 29.04
C LEU A 18 -14.95 3.67 28.46
N LEU A 19 -13.99 3.11 29.20
CA LEU A 19 -12.55 3.17 28.87
C LEU A 19 -11.94 1.81 28.48
N THR A 20 -12.73 0.73 28.47
CA THR A 20 -12.27 -0.62 28.10
C THR A 20 -12.65 -1.04 26.68
N SER A 21 -13.18 -0.13 25.86
CA SER A 21 -13.31 -0.32 24.41
C SER A 21 -11.97 -0.14 23.69
N THR A 22 -10.92 -0.78 24.19
CA THR A 22 -9.69 -0.99 23.42
C THR A 22 -10.03 -1.91 22.26
N THR A 23 -10.26 -1.34 21.08
CA THR A 23 -10.21 -2.09 19.83
C THR A 23 -8.80 -2.67 19.73
N SER A 24 -8.65 -3.96 20.06
CA SER A 24 -7.42 -4.67 19.75
C SER A 24 -7.29 -4.69 18.23
N ILE A 25 -6.43 -3.81 17.71
CA ILE A 25 -5.94 -3.92 16.33
C ILE A 25 -5.15 -5.22 16.30
N GLN A 26 -5.85 -6.30 15.96
CA GLN A 26 -5.26 -7.62 15.87
C GLN A 26 -4.37 -7.59 14.62
N ALA A 27 -3.07 -7.43 14.86
CA ALA A 27 -2.06 -7.52 13.82
C ALA A 27 -2.25 -8.82 13.03
N ALA A 28 -1.86 -8.80 11.75
CA ALA A 28 -1.86 -10.01 10.94
C ALA A 28 -1.05 -11.11 11.67
N PRO A 29 -1.50 -12.38 11.64
CA PRO A 29 -0.78 -13.46 12.30
C PRO A 29 0.68 -13.48 11.83
N ALA A 30 1.61 -13.67 12.78
CA ALA A 30 3.05 -13.45 12.56
C ALA A 30 3.63 -14.28 11.41
N ASN A 31 3.02 -15.44 11.13
CA ASN A 31 3.10 -16.10 9.84
C ASN A 31 1.82 -15.77 9.06
N SER A 32 1.95 -14.98 7.99
CA SER A 32 0.93 -14.83 6.98
C SER A 32 1.55 -15.10 5.61
N ASP A 33 0.90 -15.96 4.84
CA ASP A 33 1.35 -16.47 3.53
C ASP A 33 1.16 -15.40 2.43
N LEU A 34 1.49 -14.14 2.75
CA LEU A 34 1.20 -12.96 1.96
C LEU A 34 2.19 -12.88 0.79
N PHE A 35 1.69 -13.21 -0.41
CA PHE A 35 2.37 -12.91 -1.66
C PHE A 35 1.75 -11.69 -2.34
N ARG A 36 2.57 -10.80 -2.91
CA ARG A 36 2.13 -9.57 -3.57
C ARG A 36 2.90 -9.33 -4.86
N GLU A 37 2.20 -8.94 -5.91
CA GLU A 37 2.75 -8.76 -7.27
C GLU A 37 2.37 -7.37 -7.80
N TYR A 38 3.32 -6.62 -8.33
CA TYR A 38 3.04 -5.43 -9.14
C TYR A 38 2.81 -5.82 -10.61
N ILE A 39 1.85 -5.17 -11.26
CA ILE A 39 1.42 -5.53 -12.61
C ILE A 39 0.88 -4.34 -13.41
N GLY A 40 1.22 -4.29 -14.70
CA GLY A 40 0.59 -3.46 -15.72
C GLY A 40 1.21 -2.09 -15.92
N ALA A 41 2.39 -1.84 -15.35
CA ALA A 41 3.07 -0.54 -15.37
C ALA A 41 3.96 -0.33 -16.61
N GLU A 42 4.51 -1.39 -17.19
CA GLU A 42 5.46 -1.30 -18.32
C GLU A 42 4.76 -1.43 -19.68
N PHE A 43 3.43 -1.57 -19.68
CA PHE A 43 2.61 -1.74 -20.90
C PHE A 43 2.94 -3.01 -21.72
N VAL A 44 3.76 -3.93 -21.19
CA VAL A 44 4.31 -5.12 -21.88
C VAL A 44 3.37 -6.33 -21.88
N ASN A 45 2.10 -6.12 -22.21
CA ASN A 45 1.15 -7.19 -22.52
C ASN A 45 0.79 -8.13 -21.34
N VAL A 46 0.56 -7.63 -20.12
CA VAL A 46 0.40 -8.47 -18.92
C VAL A 46 -0.99 -8.31 -18.29
N LYS A 47 -1.83 -9.34 -18.43
CA LYS A 47 -3.08 -9.54 -17.68
C LYS A 47 -2.79 -10.02 -16.25
N PHE A 48 -3.77 -9.88 -15.34
CA PHE A 48 -3.82 -10.61 -14.06
C PHE A 48 -3.61 -12.12 -14.20
N SER A 49 -3.85 -12.62 -15.41
CA SER A 49 -3.78 -14.01 -15.78
C SER A 49 -2.48 -14.33 -16.54
N ASP A 50 -1.61 -13.37 -16.88
CA ASP A 50 -0.22 -13.68 -17.24
C ASP A 50 0.61 -14.08 -16.02
N VAL A 51 0.48 -13.33 -14.91
CA VAL A 51 0.91 -13.76 -13.58
C VAL A 51 0.30 -15.16 -13.36
N PRO A 52 1.09 -16.23 -13.15
CA PRO A 52 0.80 -17.62 -13.55
C PRO A 52 -0.62 -18.21 -13.39
N ILE A 53 -1.59 -17.67 -14.13
CA ILE A 53 -3.04 -18.01 -14.11
C ILE A 53 -3.67 -17.84 -15.56
N ASN A 54 -2.89 -18.05 -16.65
CA ASN A 54 -3.19 -18.02 -18.13
C ASN A 54 -3.66 -16.70 -18.91
N PRO A 55 -3.10 -16.27 -20.09
CA PRO A 55 -2.42 -14.93 -20.38
C PRO A 55 -2.89 -13.91 -21.54
N ASN A 56 -2.18 -12.74 -21.76
CA ASN A 56 -2.02 -11.70 -22.91
C ASN A 56 -3.07 -10.53 -23.18
N THR A 57 -2.97 -9.23 -23.65
CA THR A 57 -2.05 -8.20 -24.37
C THR A 57 -2.82 -6.83 -24.71
N MET A 58 -2.51 -5.47 -24.76
CA MET A 58 -1.43 -4.39 -24.58
C MET A 58 -2.01 -2.91 -24.40
N THR A 59 -1.24 -1.81 -24.05
CA THR A 59 -1.70 -0.35 -23.94
C THR A 59 -0.67 0.85 -24.15
N PRO A 60 -1.10 2.16 -24.10
CA PRO A 60 -0.31 3.44 -23.89
C PRO A 60 -0.99 4.51 -22.90
N GLN A 61 -0.68 5.82 -22.62
CA GLN A 61 0.33 6.90 -22.93
C GLN A 61 0.40 8.11 -21.88
N ALA A 62 0.89 9.34 -22.24
CA ALA A 62 1.51 10.42 -21.37
C ALA A 62 0.71 11.71 -20.97
N LEU A 63 0.86 12.21 -19.71
CA LEU A 63 0.10 13.36 -19.12
C LEU A 63 0.83 14.13 -17.96
N PRO A 64 0.43 15.39 -17.63
CA PRO A 64 1.02 16.19 -16.53
C PRO A 64 0.34 16.01 -15.14
N PRO A 65 0.98 16.44 -14.02
CA PRO A 65 0.42 16.30 -12.66
C PRO A 65 -0.89 17.07 -12.42
N THR A 66 -1.85 16.41 -11.78
CA THR A 66 -3.28 16.79 -11.76
C THR A 66 -3.80 17.32 -10.41
N ASN A 67 -2.91 17.61 -9.45
CA ASN A 67 -3.26 17.99 -8.06
C ASN A 67 -4.17 16.96 -7.34
N GLY A 68 -3.80 15.68 -7.43
CA GLY A 68 -4.49 14.59 -6.72
C GLY A 68 -5.67 13.96 -7.48
N LYS A 69 -6.00 14.41 -8.70
CA LYS A 69 -7.02 13.74 -9.53
C LYS A 69 -6.39 12.52 -10.22
N PHE A 70 -6.55 11.34 -9.64
CA PHE A 70 -5.99 10.11 -10.19
C PHE A 70 -6.66 9.71 -11.50
N ASN A 71 -5.85 9.22 -12.43
CA ASN A 71 -6.27 8.60 -13.69
C ASN A 71 -5.73 7.17 -13.74
N VAL A 72 -6.33 6.33 -14.57
CA VAL A 72 -5.84 4.98 -14.85
C VAL A 72 -4.66 5.06 -15.83
N PHE A 73 -3.50 4.51 -15.44
CA PHE A 73 -2.30 4.43 -16.28
C PHE A 73 -1.81 3.00 -16.50
N TRP A 74 -2.44 2.00 -15.89
CA TRP A 74 -2.14 0.58 -16.17
C TRP A 74 -2.84 0.11 -17.44
N ASP A 75 -2.53 -1.12 -17.89
CA ASP A 75 -3.18 -1.76 -19.03
C ASP A 75 -4.70 -2.00 -18.79
N SER A 76 -5.51 -0.99 -19.11
CA SER A 76 -6.95 -1.00 -18.85
C SER A 76 -7.77 -1.83 -19.84
N ASP A 77 -7.18 -2.28 -20.95
CA ASP A 77 -7.79 -3.28 -21.85
C ASP A 77 -7.66 -4.70 -21.28
N ASN A 78 -6.62 -4.95 -20.45
CA ASN A 78 -6.23 -6.26 -19.94
C ASN A 78 -6.29 -6.42 -18.42
N LEU A 79 -6.51 -5.34 -17.68
CA LEU A 79 -6.73 -5.30 -16.23
C LEU A 79 -8.05 -4.57 -15.93
N ARG A 80 -9.04 -4.74 -16.82
CA ARG A 80 -10.35 -4.06 -16.75
C ARG A 80 -11.23 -4.57 -15.59
N PRO A 81 -12.29 -3.85 -15.20
CA PRO A 81 -13.14 -4.22 -14.05
C PRO A 81 -13.69 -5.66 -14.04
N SER A 82 -14.04 -6.19 -15.21
CA SER A 82 -14.55 -7.55 -15.34
C SER A 82 -13.46 -8.61 -15.13
N GLN A 83 -12.19 -8.29 -15.36
CA GLN A 83 -11.07 -9.18 -15.11
C GLN A 83 -10.65 -9.17 -13.64
N VAL A 84 -10.63 -8.00 -12.98
CA VAL A 84 -10.47 -7.91 -11.51
C VAL A 84 -11.56 -8.73 -10.81
N SER A 85 -12.82 -8.55 -11.23
CA SER A 85 -13.94 -9.32 -10.67
C SER A 85 -13.84 -10.81 -11.01
N SER A 86 -13.35 -11.19 -12.19
CA SER A 86 -13.16 -12.59 -12.57
C SER A 86 -12.08 -13.28 -11.72
N ILE A 87 -10.93 -12.65 -11.47
CA ILE A 87 -9.85 -13.29 -10.69
C ILE A 87 -10.26 -13.44 -9.22
N LYS A 88 -10.89 -12.42 -8.62
CA LYS A 88 -11.43 -12.49 -7.25
C LYS A 88 -12.53 -13.54 -7.08
N ASN A 89 -13.38 -13.73 -8.10
CA ASN A 89 -14.41 -14.78 -8.10
C ASN A 89 -13.85 -16.20 -8.28
N GLN A 90 -12.67 -16.35 -8.88
CA GLN A 90 -11.98 -17.64 -9.06
C GLN A 90 -11.09 -17.99 -7.86
N HIS A 91 -10.56 -16.99 -7.15
CA HIS A 91 -9.62 -17.16 -6.05
C HIS A 91 -10.02 -16.28 -4.85
N SER A 92 -10.68 -16.88 -3.86
CA SER A 92 -11.19 -16.17 -2.67
C SER A 92 -10.09 -15.60 -1.75
N ASN A 93 -8.83 -15.98 -1.96
CA ASN A 93 -7.65 -15.42 -1.31
C ASN A 93 -7.03 -14.22 -2.07
N VAL A 94 -7.50 -13.90 -3.28
CA VAL A 94 -6.99 -12.76 -4.06
C VAL A 94 -7.69 -11.46 -3.68
N LYS A 95 -6.89 -10.45 -3.34
CA LYS A 95 -7.28 -9.04 -3.28
C LYS A 95 -6.50 -8.26 -4.33
N VAL A 96 -7.07 -7.17 -4.84
CA VAL A 96 -6.42 -6.30 -5.83
C VAL A 96 -6.43 -4.85 -5.33
N ALA A 97 -5.28 -4.19 -5.35
CA ALA A 97 -5.12 -2.78 -5.00
C ALA A 97 -4.59 -1.98 -6.20
N LEU A 98 -4.84 -0.68 -6.21
CA LEU A 98 -4.11 0.25 -7.09
C LEU A 98 -2.92 0.88 -6.35
N SER A 99 -1.90 1.31 -7.09
CA SER A 99 -0.74 1.98 -6.50
C SER A 99 -0.67 3.44 -6.98
N PRO A 100 -0.96 4.44 -6.12
CA PRO A 100 -0.70 5.84 -6.44
C PRO A 100 0.80 6.15 -6.33
N GLY A 101 1.38 6.69 -7.39
CA GLY A 101 2.80 7.02 -7.48
C GLY A 101 3.45 6.40 -8.72
N GLY A 102 4.38 5.48 -8.49
CA GLY A 102 5.33 4.99 -9.47
C GLY A 102 6.61 5.84 -9.53
N ASP A 103 7.56 5.42 -10.37
CA ASP A 103 8.71 6.25 -10.73
C ASP A 103 8.29 7.40 -11.65
N SER A 104 7.65 7.07 -12.77
CA SER A 104 7.36 8.01 -13.85
C SER A 104 5.96 7.85 -14.42
N VAL A 105 5.37 8.99 -14.80
CA VAL A 105 4.17 9.05 -15.62
C VAL A 105 4.61 9.37 -17.05
N ASN A 106 5.05 8.32 -17.74
CA ASN A 106 5.66 8.38 -19.07
C ASN A 106 6.99 9.17 -19.05
N SER A 107 7.15 10.22 -19.88
CA SER A 107 8.45 10.91 -20.05
C SER A 107 8.83 11.88 -18.91
N GLY A 108 8.36 11.65 -17.68
CA GLY A 108 8.64 12.50 -16.52
C GLY A 108 8.17 11.88 -15.21
N SER A 109 8.87 12.18 -14.12
CA SER A 109 8.66 11.54 -12.81
C SER A 109 7.26 11.79 -12.23
N ALA A 110 6.72 10.79 -11.54
CA ALA A 110 5.41 10.82 -10.92
C ALA A 110 5.44 11.55 -9.57
N TYR A 111 5.49 12.89 -9.60
CA TYR A 111 5.61 13.70 -8.38
C TYR A 111 4.31 13.78 -7.55
N LEU A 112 4.42 13.60 -6.23
CA LEU A 112 3.43 14.16 -5.31
C LEU A 112 3.62 15.68 -5.24
N LYS A 113 2.62 16.44 -5.71
CA LYS A 113 2.63 17.91 -5.77
C LYS A 113 1.23 18.50 -5.49
N PRO A 114 0.85 18.69 -4.21
CA PRO A 114 -0.35 19.44 -3.83
C PRO A 114 -0.23 20.93 -4.18
N SER A 115 -1.35 21.57 -4.56
CA SER A 115 -1.49 23.04 -4.51
C SER A 115 -1.82 23.52 -3.09
N SER A 116 -2.55 22.68 -2.36
CA SER A 116 -2.78 22.70 -0.92
C SER A 116 -3.17 21.28 -0.49
N ILE A 117 -2.98 20.95 0.78
CA ILE A 117 -3.29 19.62 1.32
C ILE A 117 -4.78 19.30 1.09
N ASP A 118 -5.69 20.22 1.46
CA ASP A 118 -7.13 19.98 1.38
C ASP A 118 -7.64 19.77 -0.06
N LEU A 119 -7.13 20.53 -1.03
CA LEU A 119 -7.51 20.37 -2.43
C LEU A 119 -6.97 19.06 -3.02
N TRP A 120 -5.73 18.68 -2.68
CA TRP A 120 -5.16 17.41 -3.12
C TRP A 120 -5.92 16.23 -2.51
N VAL A 121 -6.19 16.24 -1.19
CA VAL A 121 -6.95 15.20 -0.50
C VAL A 121 -8.38 15.10 -1.04
N SER A 122 -9.06 16.23 -1.28
CA SER A 122 -10.42 16.24 -1.86
C SER A 122 -10.45 15.64 -3.27
N ASN A 123 -9.51 16.01 -4.14
CA ASN A 123 -9.36 15.43 -5.48
C ASN A 123 -9.02 13.93 -5.43
N ALA A 124 -8.14 13.52 -4.51
CA ALA A 124 -7.69 12.15 -4.33
C ALA A 124 -8.83 11.25 -3.84
N VAL A 125 -9.54 11.66 -2.79
CA VAL A 125 -10.73 10.94 -2.29
C VAL A 125 -11.79 10.85 -3.38
N SER A 126 -12.10 11.95 -4.08
CA SER A 126 -13.14 11.96 -5.13
C SER A 126 -12.80 11.05 -6.32
N SER A 127 -11.56 11.07 -6.80
CA SER A 127 -11.14 10.24 -7.94
C SER A 127 -11.01 8.76 -7.55
N LEU A 128 -10.39 8.44 -6.41
CA LEU A 128 -10.25 7.06 -5.96
C LEU A 128 -11.57 6.44 -5.50
N THR A 129 -12.48 7.20 -4.88
CA THR A 129 -13.86 6.72 -4.58
C THR A 129 -14.67 6.43 -5.86
N SER A 130 -14.24 6.96 -7.02
CA SER A 130 -14.83 6.60 -8.32
C SER A 130 -14.18 5.34 -8.89
N ILE A 131 -12.84 5.30 -8.91
CA ILE A 131 -12.05 4.22 -9.54
C ILE A 131 -12.14 2.89 -8.75
N ILE A 132 -12.05 2.94 -7.42
CA ILE A 132 -11.95 1.73 -6.57
C ILE A 132 -13.21 0.85 -6.66
N PRO A 133 -14.44 1.38 -6.51
CA PRO A 133 -15.66 0.60 -6.75
C PRO A 133 -15.83 0.22 -8.22
N GLN A 134 -15.47 1.10 -9.17
CA GLN A 134 -15.57 0.79 -10.60
C GLN A 134 -14.74 -0.45 -10.97
N TYR A 135 -13.56 -0.62 -10.39
CA TYR A 135 -12.67 -1.75 -10.66
C TYR A 135 -12.80 -2.92 -9.67
N ASN A 136 -13.65 -2.85 -8.64
CA ASN A 136 -13.75 -3.86 -7.57
C ASN A 136 -12.39 -4.08 -6.84
N LEU A 137 -11.74 -2.97 -6.47
CA LEU A 137 -10.46 -2.97 -5.75
C LEU A 137 -10.68 -3.00 -4.23
N ASP A 138 -9.71 -3.55 -3.50
CA ASP A 138 -9.78 -3.84 -2.07
C ASP A 138 -8.90 -2.92 -1.20
N GLY A 139 -8.01 -2.14 -1.83
CA GLY A 139 -6.97 -1.36 -1.13
C GLY A 139 -6.17 -0.41 -2.03
N ILE A 140 -5.23 0.31 -1.42
CA ILE A 140 -4.24 1.15 -2.12
C ILE A 140 -2.80 0.92 -1.61
N ASP A 141 -1.80 1.11 -2.46
CA ASP A 141 -0.38 0.94 -2.11
C ASP A 141 0.47 2.15 -2.52
N ASN A 142 0.87 3.00 -1.57
CA ASN A 142 1.53 4.26 -1.88
C ASN A 142 2.98 4.06 -2.32
N ASP A 143 3.27 4.30 -3.61
CA ASP A 143 4.57 4.12 -4.26
C ASP A 143 5.09 5.42 -4.89
N TYR A 144 4.89 6.57 -4.24
CA TYR A 144 5.50 7.83 -4.68
C TYR A 144 7.02 7.79 -4.45
N LYS A 145 7.80 7.71 -5.53
CA LYS A 145 9.27 7.73 -5.49
C LYS A 145 9.88 9.13 -5.61
N HIS A 146 9.08 10.12 -6.04
CA HIS A 146 9.54 11.49 -6.34
C HIS A 146 8.70 12.56 -5.64
N PHE A 147 9.38 13.51 -4.98
CA PHE A 147 8.74 14.50 -4.10
C PHE A 147 8.94 15.93 -4.63
N ARG A 148 7.88 16.75 -4.55
CA ARG A 148 7.93 18.23 -4.77
C ARG A 148 7.24 19.00 -3.65
N ALA A 149 7.05 18.34 -2.51
CA ALA A 149 6.41 18.87 -1.32
C ALA A 149 7.07 18.17 -0.13
N ASP A 150 7.31 18.90 0.95
CA ASP A 150 8.08 18.40 2.09
C ASP A 150 7.37 17.24 2.82
N THR A 151 8.11 16.60 3.72
CA THR A 151 7.66 15.45 4.50
C THR A 151 6.32 15.67 5.21
N ILE A 152 6.03 16.89 5.71
CA ILE A 152 4.75 17.22 6.36
C ILE A 152 3.58 17.26 5.35
N PRO A 153 3.58 18.09 4.29
CA PRO A 153 2.56 18.04 3.25
C PRO A 153 2.36 16.65 2.61
N PHE A 154 3.44 15.87 2.41
CA PHE A 154 3.35 14.48 1.94
C PHE A 154 2.57 13.61 2.94
N SER A 155 2.98 13.62 4.21
CA SER A 155 2.35 12.83 5.28
C SER A 155 0.88 13.16 5.44
N GLU A 156 0.54 14.45 5.42
CA GLU A 156 -0.84 14.93 5.51
C GLU A 156 -1.69 14.54 4.29
N CYS A 157 -1.14 14.62 3.08
CA CYS A 157 -1.86 14.22 1.87
C CYS A 157 -2.19 12.72 1.88
N ILE A 158 -1.21 11.86 2.14
CA ILE A 158 -1.39 10.40 2.10
C ILE A 158 -2.14 9.90 3.33
N GLY A 159 -1.80 10.39 4.53
CA GLY A 159 -2.45 10.00 5.78
C GLY A 159 -3.94 10.32 5.81
N ARG A 160 -4.33 11.54 5.43
CA ARG A 160 -5.75 11.95 5.38
C ARG A 160 -6.52 11.23 4.28
N LEU A 161 -5.88 10.92 3.15
CA LEU A 161 -6.46 10.09 2.08
C LEU A 161 -6.80 8.69 2.60
N ILE A 162 -5.84 7.99 3.20
CA ILE A 162 -6.04 6.64 3.76
C ILE A 162 -7.10 6.68 4.87
N THR A 163 -7.04 7.68 5.76
CA THR A 163 -8.05 7.91 6.81
C THR A 163 -9.46 7.96 6.21
N THR A 164 -9.66 8.77 5.17
CA THR A 164 -10.98 8.96 4.56
C THR A 164 -11.45 7.69 3.86
N LEU A 165 -10.60 7.05 3.06
CA LEU A 165 -10.98 5.84 2.31
C LEU A 165 -11.28 4.63 3.23
N LYS A 166 -10.56 4.48 4.35
CA LYS A 166 -10.89 3.45 5.36
C LYS A 166 -12.20 3.79 6.10
N ASN A 167 -12.36 5.03 6.56
CA ASN A 167 -13.54 5.45 7.33
C ASN A 167 -14.85 5.44 6.50
N THR A 168 -14.77 5.57 5.18
CA THR A 168 -15.92 5.42 4.27
C THR A 168 -16.14 4.00 3.75
N GLY A 169 -15.29 3.03 4.14
CA GLY A 169 -15.37 1.65 3.67
C GLY A 169 -15.01 1.43 2.20
N VAL A 170 -14.38 2.43 1.55
CA VAL A 170 -13.93 2.33 0.15
C VAL A 170 -12.72 1.40 0.02
N ILE A 171 -11.87 1.29 1.05
CA ILE A 171 -10.77 0.31 1.09
C ILE A 171 -10.81 -0.56 2.35
N SER A 172 -10.42 -1.83 2.19
CA SER A 172 -10.20 -2.77 3.29
C SER A 172 -8.76 -2.74 3.82
N PHE A 173 -7.78 -2.30 3.02
CA PHE A 173 -6.38 -2.16 3.44
C PHE A 173 -5.65 -1.02 2.72
N ALA A 174 -4.52 -0.59 3.28
CA ALA A 174 -3.56 0.32 2.69
C ALA A 174 -2.11 -0.14 2.96
N SER A 175 -1.19 0.14 2.05
CA SER A 175 0.24 -0.11 2.26
C SER A 175 1.13 1.02 1.73
N ILE A 176 2.42 0.92 2.02
CA ILE A 176 3.47 1.84 1.56
C ILE A 176 4.64 1.07 0.98
N ALA A 177 5.32 1.63 -0.03
CA ALA A 177 6.48 1.03 -0.67
C ALA A 177 7.77 1.89 -0.56
N PRO A 178 8.38 2.02 0.64
CA PRO A 178 9.65 2.73 0.82
C PRO A 178 10.86 1.93 0.28
N PHE A 179 11.97 2.61 0.00
CA PHE A 179 13.26 1.98 -0.36
C PHE A 179 14.44 2.78 0.23
N ASP A 180 15.67 2.33 -0.04
CA ASP A 180 16.90 2.91 0.54
C ASP A 180 17.37 4.17 -0.22
N ASP A 181 16.66 5.28 -0.01
CA ASP A 181 17.01 6.63 -0.43
C ASP A 181 16.63 7.64 0.68
N ASP A 182 17.45 8.68 0.87
CA ASP A 182 17.28 9.67 1.95
C ASP A 182 15.96 10.45 1.85
N GLN A 183 15.50 10.79 0.63
CA GLN A 183 14.23 11.49 0.45
C GLN A 183 13.07 10.52 0.69
N VAL A 184 13.12 9.33 0.11
CA VAL A 184 12.09 8.29 0.28
C VAL A 184 11.94 7.93 1.76
N GLN A 185 13.03 7.58 2.45
CA GLN A 185 12.96 7.24 3.88
C GLN A 185 12.44 8.41 4.71
N SER A 186 12.91 9.65 4.51
CA SER A 186 12.45 10.79 5.31
C SER A 186 10.95 11.11 5.10
N HIS A 187 10.41 10.93 3.90
CA HIS A 187 8.98 11.13 3.61
C HIS A 187 8.11 9.99 4.15
N TYR A 188 8.44 8.73 3.87
CA TYR A 188 7.67 7.58 4.36
C TYR A 188 7.76 7.41 5.89
N LEU A 189 8.89 7.77 6.51
CA LEU A 189 9.04 7.73 7.97
C LEU A 189 8.24 8.84 8.67
N ALA A 190 8.10 10.01 8.06
CA ALA A 190 7.20 11.06 8.55
C ALA A 190 5.73 10.60 8.46
N LEU A 191 5.33 10.01 7.34
CA LEU A 191 4.00 9.43 7.15
C LEU A 191 3.72 8.34 8.19
N TRP A 192 4.67 7.45 8.43
CA TRP A 192 4.56 6.39 9.43
C TRP A 192 4.40 6.93 10.86
N LYS A 193 5.18 7.95 11.24
CA LYS A 193 5.12 8.56 12.59
C LYS A 193 3.77 9.18 12.91
N SER A 194 3.05 9.71 11.92
CA SER A 194 1.72 10.30 12.11
C SER A 194 0.56 9.33 11.82
N TYR A 195 0.72 8.42 10.86
CA TYR A 195 -0.38 7.63 10.28
C TYR A 195 -0.10 6.11 10.15
N GLY A 196 1.01 5.59 10.70
CA GLY A 196 1.41 4.17 10.60
C GLY A 196 0.35 3.17 11.09
N HIS A 197 -0.45 3.57 12.09
CA HIS A 197 -1.60 2.81 12.58
C HIS A 197 -2.68 2.52 11.51
N LEU A 198 -2.71 3.31 10.42
CA LEU A 198 -3.61 3.13 9.27
C LEU A 198 -3.00 2.29 8.14
N ILE A 199 -1.69 2.07 8.15
CA ILE A 199 -0.97 1.29 7.15
C ILE A 199 -0.99 -0.18 7.59
N ASP A 200 -1.38 -1.12 6.74
CA ASP A 200 -1.48 -2.54 7.11
C ASP A 200 -0.21 -3.33 6.74
N TYR A 201 0.46 -2.94 5.66
CA TYR A 201 1.66 -3.62 5.14
C TYR A 201 2.74 -2.64 4.66
N VAL A 202 4.00 -3.07 4.69
CA VAL A 202 5.15 -2.34 4.13
C VAL A 202 5.82 -3.16 3.03
N ASN A 203 5.80 -2.66 1.79
CA ASN A 203 6.48 -3.21 0.62
C ASN A 203 7.89 -2.59 0.48
N PHE A 204 8.82 -2.91 1.39
CA PHE A 204 10.18 -2.34 1.30
C PHE A 204 10.91 -2.87 0.04
N GLN A 205 11.33 -1.98 -0.87
CA GLN A 205 11.78 -2.36 -2.22
C GLN A 205 13.23 -2.89 -2.23
N PHE A 206 13.47 -4.07 -1.68
CA PHE A 206 14.82 -4.67 -1.60
C PHE A 206 15.52 -4.88 -2.97
N TYR A 207 14.79 -4.81 -4.09
CA TYR A 207 15.38 -4.84 -5.44
C TYR A 207 16.10 -3.54 -5.85
N THR A 208 16.06 -2.48 -5.04
CA THR A 208 16.90 -1.28 -5.27
C THR A 208 18.35 -1.46 -4.78
N TYR A 209 18.66 -2.56 -4.09
CA TYR A 209 20.03 -2.92 -3.72
C TYR A 209 20.80 -3.53 -4.90
N ASP A 210 22.13 -3.48 -4.84
CA ASP A 210 23.02 -3.94 -5.91
C ASP A 210 22.86 -5.44 -6.21
N GLN A 211 23.03 -5.85 -7.48
CA GLN A 211 22.88 -7.24 -7.92
C GLN A 211 23.90 -8.20 -7.27
N GLY A 212 25.02 -7.70 -6.76
CA GLY A 212 26.02 -8.43 -5.97
C GLY A 212 25.68 -8.57 -4.48
N THR A 213 24.51 -8.09 -4.03
CA THR A 213 24.08 -8.17 -2.61
C THR A 213 24.01 -9.62 -2.14
N THR A 214 24.92 -10.01 -1.26
CA THR A 214 24.93 -11.35 -0.65
C THR A 214 23.76 -11.53 0.34
N MET A 215 23.40 -12.78 0.63
CA MET A 215 22.37 -13.09 1.65
C MET A 215 22.71 -12.48 3.03
N ALA A 216 23.99 -12.37 3.39
CA ALA A 216 24.39 -11.70 4.63
C ALA A 216 24.08 -10.19 4.60
N GLN A 217 24.44 -9.51 3.51
CA GLN A 217 24.12 -8.09 3.31
C GLN A 217 22.61 -7.85 3.25
N PHE A 218 21.85 -8.69 2.53
CA PHE A 218 20.38 -8.62 2.51
C PHE A 218 19.79 -8.69 3.92
N ILE A 219 20.24 -9.64 4.74
CA ILE A 219 19.81 -9.78 6.13
C ILE A 219 20.25 -8.58 6.99
N ASP A 220 21.43 -8.00 6.73
CA ASP A 220 21.92 -6.81 7.43
C ASP A 220 21.29 -5.49 6.94
N TYR A 221 20.68 -5.45 5.75
CA TYR A 221 19.79 -4.37 5.30
C TYR A 221 18.36 -4.55 5.84
N PHE A 222 17.86 -5.78 5.87
CA PHE A 222 16.56 -6.12 6.46
C PHE A 222 16.52 -5.80 7.96
N LYS A 223 17.61 -6.03 8.71
CA LYS A 223 17.71 -5.74 10.15
C LYS A 223 17.34 -4.29 10.51
N PRO A 224 17.96 -3.22 9.97
CA PRO A 224 17.53 -1.84 10.20
C PRO A 224 16.06 -1.58 9.82
N GLN A 225 15.59 -2.03 8.66
CA GLN A 225 14.19 -1.79 8.25
C GLN A 225 13.18 -2.54 9.14
N SER A 226 13.61 -3.67 9.72
CA SER A 226 12.86 -4.44 10.71
C SER A 226 13.11 -4.05 12.17
N SER A 227 13.95 -3.05 12.49
CA SER A 227 14.21 -2.64 13.88
C SER A 227 14.03 -1.14 14.12
N ASN A 228 14.26 -0.31 13.11
CA ASN A 228 14.00 1.12 13.15
C ASN A 228 12.53 1.40 12.80
N GLN A 229 11.71 1.58 13.85
CA GLN A 229 10.43 2.33 13.84
C GLN A 229 9.25 1.71 13.06
N LEU A 230 9.47 0.88 12.03
CA LEU A 230 8.41 0.16 11.30
C LEU A 230 7.90 -1.10 12.03
N GLN A 231 8.70 -1.71 12.90
CA GLN A 231 8.36 -2.99 13.54
C GLN A 231 7.54 -2.86 14.84
N CYS A 232 7.15 -1.65 15.26
CA CYS A 232 6.28 -1.49 16.45
C CYS A 232 4.92 -2.21 16.33
N GLU A 233 4.51 -2.62 15.12
CA GLU A 233 3.19 -3.22 14.86
C GLU A 233 3.21 -4.50 13.98
N GLN A 234 4.38 -5.11 13.71
CA GLN A 234 4.50 -6.36 12.93
C GLN A 234 3.87 -6.29 11.51
N LYS A 235 4.40 -5.41 10.64
CA LYS A 235 3.81 -5.08 9.31
C LYS A 235 4.72 -5.30 8.08
N LEU A 236 5.89 -5.92 8.29
CA LEU A 236 6.82 -6.35 7.24
C LEU A 236 6.80 -7.89 7.17
N HIS A 237 5.75 -8.46 6.57
CA HIS A 237 5.51 -9.91 6.46
C HIS A 237 5.19 -10.29 5.01
N GLY A 238 5.53 -11.53 4.64
CA GLY A 238 5.32 -12.05 3.29
C GLY A 238 6.44 -11.71 2.30
N ILE A 239 6.17 -11.87 1.01
CA ILE A 239 7.07 -11.56 -0.10
C ILE A 239 6.32 -10.69 -1.11
N PHE A 240 6.96 -9.63 -1.59
CA PHE A 240 6.47 -8.85 -2.72
C PHE A 240 7.48 -8.88 -3.88
N VAL A 241 6.96 -8.85 -5.11
CA VAL A 241 7.74 -8.84 -6.35
C VAL A 241 7.43 -7.60 -7.17
N TRP A 242 8.47 -7.01 -7.76
CA TRP A 242 8.39 -6.12 -8.91
C TRP A 242 9.14 -6.79 -10.07
N SER A 243 8.51 -7.09 -11.19
CA SER A 243 7.07 -7.03 -11.46
C SER A 243 6.67 -8.10 -12.47
N ALA A 244 5.37 -8.38 -12.55
CA ALA A 244 4.80 -9.31 -13.51
C ALA A 244 5.24 -9.04 -14.96
N ASP A 245 5.34 -7.75 -15.30
CA ASP A 245 5.80 -7.19 -16.56
C ASP A 245 7.22 -7.65 -16.95
N ASP A 246 8.14 -7.69 -15.99
CA ASP A 246 9.49 -8.23 -16.17
C ASP A 246 9.52 -9.76 -16.03
N SER A 247 8.86 -10.31 -15.03
CA SER A 247 8.88 -11.75 -14.72
C SER A 247 8.29 -12.62 -15.83
N LYS A 248 7.42 -12.07 -16.69
CA LYS A 248 6.97 -12.69 -17.94
C LYS A 248 8.14 -13.11 -18.85
N LYS A 249 9.25 -12.36 -18.85
CA LYS A 249 10.47 -12.62 -19.65
C LYS A 249 11.24 -13.86 -19.17
N VAL A 250 11.12 -14.19 -17.87
CA VAL A 250 11.77 -15.36 -17.23
C VAL A 250 10.78 -16.47 -16.87
N GLY A 251 9.57 -16.45 -17.45
CA GLY A 251 8.55 -17.50 -17.25
C GLY A 251 8.00 -17.57 -15.83
N PHE A 252 8.10 -16.47 -15.06
CA PHE A 252 7.70 -16.37 -13.66
C PHE A 252 8.30 -17.46 -12.77
N HIS A 253 9.63 -17.52 -12.70
CA HIS A 253 10.35 -18.56 -11.94
C HIS A 253 10.30 -18.32 -10.42
N TYR A 254 10.47 -17.07 -9.99
CA TYR A 254 10.69 -16.71 -8.59
C TYR A 254 9.39 -16.66 -7.80
N GLU A 255 8.31 -16.19 -8.40
CA GLU A 255 6.96 -16.10 -7.83
C GLU A 255 6.48 -17.48 -7.36
N LYS A 256 6.73 -18.50 -8.18
CA LYS A 256 6.43 -19.91 -7.87
C LYS A 256 7.27 -20.42 -6.69
N GLN A 257 8.53 -20.00 -6.58
CA GLN A 257 9.40 -20.36 -5.45
C GLN A 257 9.00 -19.63 -4.17
N SER A 258 8.68 -18.34 -4.25
CA SER A 258 8.22 -17.51 -3.13
C SER A 258 6.89 -18.02 -2.57
N GLN A 259 5.91 -18.31 -3.42
CA GLN A 259 4.63 -18.89 -2.99
C GLN A 259 4.84 -20.28 -2.36
N ALA A 260 5.62 -21.16 -2.99
CA ALA A 260 5.95 -22.49 -2.45
C ALA A 260 6.95 -22.46 -1.26
N LEU A 261 7.44 -21.29 -0.85
CA LEU A 261 8.18 -21.07 0.39
C LEU A 261 7.24 -20.62 1.51
N LEU A 262 6.26 -19.76 1.18
CA LEU A 262 5.28 -19.24 2.13
C LEU A 262 4.27 -20.31 2.59
N THR A 263 3.84 -21.22 1.71
CA THR A 263 2.83 -22.25 2.03
C THR A 263 3.45 -23.53 2.64
N LYS A 264 4.21 -23.40 3.73
CA LYS A 264 4.97 -24.50 4.38
C LYS A 264 4.90 -24.50 5.91
#